data_AF-A0A1F6VPX9-F1
#
_entry.id   AF-A0A1F6VPX9-F1
#
_cell.length_a   1.000
_cell.length_b   1.000
_cell.length_c   1.000
_cell.angle_alpha   90.00
_cell.angle_beta   90.00
_cell.angle_gamma   90.00
#
_symmetry.space_group_name_H-M   'P 1'
#
loop_
_entity.id
_entity.type
_entity.pdbx_description
1 polymer ?
#
loop_
_entity_poly.entity_id
_entity_poly.type
_entity_poly.pdbx_seq_one_letter_code
_entity_poly.pdbx_strand_id
1 'polypeptide(L)'
;MKNNSEQYKKEVIEVIHKIAKDRELLGDFIKDILTPREFENIGVRWQIVKRLAKGEYHQSIAEDLHLGVATVTRGSREMRKKEGGFRRTLKSLR
;
A
#
# COMPACT_ATOMS: atom_id res chain seq x y z
N MET A 1 -19.32 -24.23 4.49
CA MET A 1 -18.86 -23.54 3.26
C MET A 1 -17.38 -23.27 3.42
N LYS A 2 -16.50 -23.91 2.63
CA LYS A 2 -15.07 -23.60 2.69
C LYS A 2 -14.89 -22.17 2.16
N ASN A 3 -14.31 -21.30 2.97
CA ASN A 3 -14.14 -19.89 2.64
C ASN A 3 -13.14 -19.77 1.47
N ASN A 4 -13.64 -19.58 0.24
CA ASN A 4 -12.83 -19.35 -0.96
C ASN A 4 -12.04 -18.01 -0.91
N SER A 5 -12.07 -17.28 0.20
CA SER A 5 -11.41 -15.97 0.37
C SER A 5 -9.92 -15.99 0.01
N GLU A 6 -9.19 -17.07 0.37
CA GLU A 6 -7.77 -17.18 0.02
C GLU A 6 -7.54 -17.44 -1.47
N GLN A 7 -8.45 -18.16 -2.13
CA GLN A 7 -8.40 -18.36 -3.57
C GLN A 7 -8.65 -17.04 -4.31
N TYR A 8 -9.67 -16.27 -3.91
CA TYR A 8 -9.98 -14.99 -4.52
C TYR A 8 -8.84 -13.97 -4.36
N LYS A 9 -8.18 -13.94 -3.20
CA LYS A 9 -6.98 -13.10 -3.00
C LYS A 9 -5.84 -13.47 -3.94
N LYS A 10 -5.58 -14.77 -4.12
CA LYS A 10 -4.55 -15.26 -5.05
C LYS A 10 -4.88 -14.86 -6.48
N GLU A 11 -6.13 -15.00 -6.89
CA GLU A 11 -6.58 -14.63 -8.24
C GLU A 11 -6.35 -13.14 -8.54
N VAL A 12 -6.69 -12.25 -7.61
CA VAL A 12 -6.44 -10.81 -7.77
C VAL A 12 -4.94 -10.51 -7.90
N ILE A 13 -4.07 -11.18 -7.12
CA ILE A 13 -2.61 -11.02 -7.23
C ILE A 13 -2.11 -11.45 -8.61
N GLU A 14 -2.59 -12.58 -9.12
CA GLU A 14 -2.22 -13.09 -10.46
C GLU A 14 -2.67 -12.15 -11.57
N VAL A 15 -3.88 -11.61 -11.50
CA VAL A 15 -4.39 -10.62 -12.48
C VAL A 15 -3.51 -9.37 -12.48
N ILE A 16 -3.24 -8.79 -11.31
CA ILE A 16 -2.37 -7.61 -11.18
C ILE A 16 -0.97 -7.90 -11.75
N HIS A 17 -0.40 -9.08 -11.46
CA HIS A 17 0.92 -9.46 -11.97
C HIS A 17 0.97 -9.54 -13.49
N LYS A 18 -0.05 -10.13 -14.13
CA LYS A 18 -0.12 -10.28 -15.59
C LYS A 18 -0.21 -8.94 -16.32
N ILE A 19 -0.96 -7.99 -15.79
CA ILE A 19 -1.15 -6.68 -16.42
C ILE A 19 -0.09 -5.65 -15.99
N ALA A 20 0.81 -5.97 -15.06
CA ALA A 20 1.70 -5.00 -14.40
C ALA A 20 2.62 -4.20 -15.34
N LYS A 21 2.93 -4.71 -16.54
CA LYS A 21 3.78 -4.02 -17.53
C LYS A 21 3.02 -2.98 -18.35
N ASP A 22 1.70 -3.10 -18.43
CA ASP A 22 0.83 -2.15 -19.12
C ASP A 22 0.30 -1.14 -18.08
N ARG A 23 0.87 0.07 -18.10
CA ARG A 23 0.57 1.09 -17.10
C ARG A 23 -0.85 1.65 -17.23
N GLU A 24 -1.36 1.76 -18.45
CA GLU A 24 -2.70 2.31 -18.70
C GLU A 24 -3.74 1.28 -18.25
N LEU A 25 -3.61 0.03 -18.70
CA LEU A 25 -4.51 -1.05 -18.29
C LEU A 25 -4.49 -1.30 -16.78
N LEU A 26 -3.31 -1.31 -16.16
CA LEU A 26 -3.21 -1.44 -14.70
C LEU A 26 -3.87 -0.25 -13.99
N GLY A 27 -3.69 0.97 -14.51
CA GLY A 27 -4.29 2.17 -13.95
C GLY A 27 -5.81 2.11 -13.96
N ASP A 28 -6.40 1.70 -15.07
CA ASP A 28 -7.86 1.60 -15.21
C ASP A 28 -8.43 0.44 -14.40
N PHE A 29 -7.79 -0.74 -14.41
CA PHE A 29 -8.18 -1.86 -13.56
C PHE A 29 -8.26 -1.48 -12.06
N ILE A 30 -7.27 -0.71 -11.56
CA ILE A 30 -7.25 -0.29 -10.16
C ILE A 30 -8.39 0.70 -9.85
N LYS A 31 -8.74 1.60 -10.79
CA LYS A 31 -9.89 2.52 -10.63
C LYS A 31 -11.22 1.79 -10.68
N ASP A 32 -11.33 0.71 -11.44
CA ASP A 32 -12.56 -0.08 -11.56
C ASP A 32 -12.81 -0.95 -10.32
N ILE A 33 -11.77 -1.57 -9.76
CA ILE A 33 -11.90 -2.50 -8.63
C ILE A 33 -11.95 -1.82 -7.26
N LEU A 34 -11.43 -0.59 -7.15
CA LEU A 34 -11.41 0.17 -5.91
C LEU A 34 -12.34 1.38 -5.98
N THR A 35 -12.97 1.73 -4.87
CA THR A 35 -13.60 3.04 -4.76
C THR A 35 -12.53 4.15 -4.78
N PRO A 36 -12.87 5.37 -5.23
CA PRO A 36 -11.94 6.51 -5.23
C PRO A 36 -11.30 6.74 -3.86
N ARG A 37 -12.10 6.59 -2.78
CA ARG A 37 -11.64 6.74 -1.40
C ARG A 37 -10.66 5.64 -0.99
N GLU A 38 -10.88 4.39 -1.40
CA GLU A 38 -9.93 3.30 -1.13
C GLU A 38 -8.60 3.51 -1.85
N PHE A 39 -8.66 3.95 -3.10
CA PHE A 39 -7.46 4.21 -3.87
C PHE A 39 -6.64 5.36 -3.28
N GLU A 40 -7.28 6.46 -2.88
CA GLU A 40 -6.66 7.56 -2.14
C GLU A 40 -6.00 7.06 -0.85
N ASN A 41 -6.70 6.26 -0.05
CA ASN A 41 -6.18 5.70 1.19
C ASN A 41 -4.94 4.82 0.98
N ILE A 42 -4.89 4.04 -0.11
CA ILE A 42 -3.70 3.25 -0.48
C ILE A 42 -2.53 4.18 -0.81
N GLY A 43 -2.78 5.26 -1.56
CA GLY A 43 -1.78 6.29 -1.86
C GLY A 43 -1.21 6.94 -0.59
N VAL A 44 -2.09 7.34 0.33
CA VAL A 44 -1.70 7.91 1.64
C VAL A 44 -0.85 6.93 2.45
N ARG A 45 -1.24 5.66 2.53
CA ARG A 45 -0.47 4.61 3.22
C ARG A 45 0.93 4.46 2.62
N TRP A 46 1.05 4.55 1.30
CA TRP A 46 2.34 4.50 0.63
C TRP A 46 3.23 5.71 0.96
N GLN A 47 2.65 6.92 1.04
CA GLN A 47 3.41 8.10 1.48
C GLN A 47 3.92 7.96 2.91
N ILE A 48 3.09 7.48 3.83
CA ILE A 48 3.51 7.17 5.21
C ILE A 48 4.71 6.22 5.20
N VAL A 49 4.63 5.11 4.46
CA VAL A 49 5.72 4.12 4.35
C VAL A 49 7.01 4.75 3.82
N LYS A 50 6.95 5.56 2.76
CA LYS A 50 8.12 6.23 2.18
C LYS A 50 8.79 7.19 3.17
N ARG A 51 8.00 8.00 3.88
CA ARG A 51 8.50 9.00 4.82
C ARG A 51 9.08 8.37 6.09
N LEU A 52 8.43 7.34 6.61
CA LEU A 52 8.98 6.52 7.69
C LEU A 52 10.31 5.87 7.30
N ALA A 53 10.44 5.40 6.06
CA ALA A 53 11.69 4.82 5.57
C ALA A 53 12.83 5.85 5.44
N LYS A 54 12.51 7.14 5.34
CA LYS A 54 13.47 8.25 5.38
C LYS A 54 13.85 8.70 6.79
N GLY A 55 13.22 8.14 7.83
CA GLY A 55 13.47 8.51 9.23
C GLY A 55 12.69 9.72 9.72
N GLU A 56 11.65 10.15 9.01
CA GLU A 56 10.82 11.27 9.42
C GLU A 56 9.97 10.93 10.67
N TYR A 57 9.72 11.94 11.52
CA TYR A 57 8.97 11.77 12.76
C TYR A 57 7.47 11.54 12.51
N HIS A 58 6.82 10.75 13.37
CA HIS A 58 5.41 10.41 13.20
C HIS A 58 4.48 11.65 13.24
N GLN A 59 4.80 12.65 14.07
CA GLN A 59 4.03 13.88 14.21
C GLN A 59 4.10 14.74 12.93
N SER A 60 5.30 14.96 12.40
CA SER A 60 5.46 15.72 11.15
C SER A 60 4.79 15.03 9.96
N ILE A 61 4.85 13.68 9.90
CA ILE A 61 4.14 12.93 8.86
C ILE A 61 2.62 13.11 8.97
N ALA A 62 2.08 13.07 10.19
CA ALA A 62 0.66 13.26 10.45
C ALA A 62 0.20 14.66 10.08
N GLU A 63 0.96 15.69 10.46
CA GLU A 63 0.65 17.09 10.17
C GLU A 63 0.60 17.37 8.66
N ASP A 64 1.65 17.05 7.92
CA ASP A 64 1.69 17.37 6.48
C ASP A 64 0.67 16.56 5.66
N LEU A 65 0.37 15.33 6.08
CA LEU A 65 -0.64 14.50 5.41
C LEU A 65 -2.07 14.78 5.91
N HIS A 66 -2.24 15.70 6.88
CA HIS A 66 -3.53 16.02 7.50
C HIS A 66 -4.23 14.78 8.09
N LEU A 67 -3.46 13.92 8.77
CA LEU A 67 -3.92 12.67 9.37
C LEU A 67 -3.76 12.69 10.88
N GLY A 68 -4.53 11.86 11.59
CA GLY A 68 -4.22 11.54 12.98
C GLY A 68 -2.93 10.73 13.12
N VAL A 69 -2.14 11.00 14.16
CA VAL A 69 -0.90 10.26 14.49
C VAL A 69 -1.13 8.74 14.58
N ALA A 70 -2.31 8.32 15.05
CA ALA A 70 -2.71 6.91 15.11
C ALA A 70 -2.72 6.21 13.74
N THR A 71 -2.95 6.93 12.65
CA THR A 71 -2.89 6.38 11.28
C THR A 71 -1.45 6.10 10.88
N VAL A 72 -0.53 7.01 11.23
CA VAL A 72 0.91 6.88 10.96
C VAL A 72 1.52 5.73 11.78
N THR A 73 1.13 5.59 13.05
CA THR A 73 1.64 4.50 13.91
C THR A 73 1.23 3.11 13.41
N ARG A 74 0.04 2.96 12.81
CA ARG A 74 -0.35 1.70 12.15
C ARG A 74 0.57 1.37 10.97
N GLY A 75 0.89 2.36 10.12
CA GLY A 75 1.86 2.18 9.02
C GLY A 75 3.25 1.80 9.54
N SER A 76 3.71 2.46 10.61
CA SER A 76 4.97 2.16 11.29
C SER A 76 5.04 0.71 11.80
N ARG A 77 3.94 0.19 12.36
CA ARG A 77 3.88 -1.21 12.81
C ARG A 77 4.11 -2.20 11.68
N GLU A 78 3.49 -2.02 10.52
CA GLU A 78 3.68 -2.90 9.37
C GLU A 78 5.12 -2.83 8.83
N MET A 79 5.73 -1.64 8.87
CA MET A 79 7.13 -1.43 8.51
C MET A 79 8.14 -2.13 9.43
N ARG A 80 7.76 -2.53 10.66
CA ARG A 80 8.67 -3.27 11.56
C ARG A 80 9.00 -4.67 11.04
N LYS A 81 8.17 -5.26 10.17
CA LYS A 81 8.41 -6.57 9.55
C LYS A 81 9.59 -6.49 8.58
N LYS A 82 10.76 -6.98 8.97
CA LYS A 82 12.02 -6.94 8.16
C LYS A 82 11.84 -7.55 6.77
N GLU A 83 11.13 -8.68 6.70
CA GLU A 83 10.79 -9.39 5.46
C GLU A 83 9.41 -9.04 4.91
N GLY A 84 8.78 -7.98 5.44
CA GLY A 84 7.48 -7.51 4.99
C GLY A 84 7.53 -6.89 3.59
N GLY A 85 6.39 -6.93 2.89
CA GLY A 85 6.25 -6.41 1.53
C GLY A 85 6.78 -4.98 1.38
N PHE A 86 6.45 -4.07 2.29
CA PHE A 86 6.91 -2.67 2.22
C PHE A 86 8.44 -2.54 2.21
N ARG A 87 9.16 -3.23 3.10
CA ARG A 87 10.63 -3.15 3.14
C ARG A 87 11.26 -3.76 1.90
N ARG A 88 10.71 -4.87 1.39
CA ARG A 88 11.19 -5.51 0.17
C ARG A 88 10.97 -4.61 -1.06
N THR A 89 9.79 -4.01 -1.19
CA THR A 89 9.48 -3.06 -2.27
C THR A 89 10.34 -1.80 -2.19
N LEU A 90 10.55 -1.22 -1.00
CA LEU A 90 11.41 -0.06 -0.85
C LEU A 90 12.87 -0.35 -1.25
N LYS A 91 13.37 -1.57 -1.01
CA LYS A 91 14.71 -1.99 -1.46
C LYS A 91 14.80 -2.12 -2.99
N SER A 92 13.75 -2.58 -3.66
CA SER A 92 13.74 -2.74 -5.12
C SER A 92 13.49 -1.45 -5.90
N LEU A 93 13.05 -0.38 -5.22
CA LEU A 93 12.85 0.95 -5.81
C LEU A 93 14.08 1.86 -5.67
N ARG A 94 15.15 1.37 -5.04
CA ARG A 94 16.42 2.10 -4.93
C ARG A 94 17.26 1.96 -6.19
#